data_AF-A0A662Z8Y8-F1
#
_entry.id   AF-A0A662Z8Y8-F1
#
_cell.length_a   1.000
_cell.length_b   1.000
_cell.length_c   1.000
_cell.angle_alpha   90.00
_cell.angle_beta   90.00
_cell.angle_gamma   90.00
#
_symmetry.space_group_name_H-M   'P 1'
#
loop_
_entity.id
_entity.type
_entity.pdbx_description
1 polymer ?
#
loop_
_entity_poly.entity_id
_entity_poly.type
_entity_poly.pdbx_seq_one_letter_code
_entity_poly.pdbx_strand_id
1 'polypeptide(L)'
;MTIKSFITMCVCAFCSIGVANAYKIEARFETQHYGVYQVILGKGEVYGISLKQIIAKDLSSRKKFQATAAVYPYGSAAMNGTIKEPTVGVITTENYDGSASVTVNLNDKAKNSSYVGIYLNFKQLSKIADNRTVNSLASELAQMPLVLEGVPVDVVSRDFRGNLYYTAATGAVILDFNVIDSLYYDKKKLESVTDKCTVNILSLPDRHTNESPLYIAGHGAVNDIICDR
;
A
#
# COMPACT_ATOMS: atom_id res chain seq x y z
N MET A 1 -50.18 -61.12 -4.35
CA MET A 1 -50.33 -59.98 -3.42
C MET A 1 -48.94 -59.64 -2.93
N THR A 2 -48.29 -58.68 -3.58
CA THR A 2 -46.85 -58.38 -3.45
C THR A 2 -46.74 -56.89 -3.11
N ILE A 3 -46.41 -56.60 -1.85
CA ILE A 3 -46.26 -55.22 -1.34
C ILE A 3 -44.85 -54.75 -1.72
N LYS A 4 -44.76 -53.77 -2.61
CA LYS A 4 -43.53 -53.03 -2.89
C LYS A 4 -43.45 -51.82 -1.95
N SER A 5 -42.42 -51.79 -1.11
CA SER A 5 -42.02 -50.63 -0.30
C SER A 5 -41.70 -49.43 -1.18
N PHE A 6 -42.22 -48.26 -0.81
CA PHE A 6 -41.68 -46.97 -1.22
C PHE A 6 -41.10 -46.27 0.02
N ILE A 7 -39.77 -46.27 0.09
CA ILE A 7 -39.02 -45.39 0.98
C ILE A 7 -38.94 -44.04 0.26
N THR A 8 -39.79 -43.11 0.64
CA THR A 8 -39.66 -41.71 0.20
C THR A 8 -38.56 -41.07 1.05
N MET A 9 -37.37 -40.95 0.47
CA MET A 9 -36.28 -40.15 1.02
C MET A 9 -36.75 -38.71 1.17
N CYS A 10 -36.78 -38.24 2.41
CA CYS A 10 -36.86 -36.82 2.73
C CYS A 10 -35.53 -36.20 2.29
N VAL A 11 -35.51 -35.61 1.09
CA VAL A 11 -34.39 -34.80 0.61
C VAL A 11 -34.37 -33.55 1.47
N CYS A 12 -33.50 -33.53 2.47
CA CYS A 12 -33.10 -32.30 3.15
C CYS A 12 -32.53 -31.37 2.10
N ALA A 13 -33.35 -30.44 1.63
CA ALA A 13 -32.93 -29.30 0.86
C ALA A 13 -31.95 -28.51 1.73
N PHE A 14 -30.65 -28.78 1.53
CA PHE A 14 -29.60 -27.85 1.88
C PHE A 14 -29.87 -26.59 1.06
N CYS A 15 -30.65 -25.67 1.64
CA CYS A 15 -30.63 -24.28 1.24
C CYS A 15 -29.17 -23.86 1.33
N SER A 16 -28.56 -23.69 0.17
CA SER A 16 -27.29 -23.01 0.02
C SER A 16 -27.56 -21.56 0.41
N ILE A 17 -27.43 -21.26 1.71
CA ILE A 17 -27.40 -19.88 2.19
C ILE A 17 -26.12 -19.32 1.56
N GLY A 18 -26.30 -18.62 0.45
CA GLY A 18 -25.23 -17.84 -0.16
C GLY A 18 -24.66 -16.96 0.93
N VAL A 19 -23.39 -17.19 1.26
CA VAL A 19 -22.66 -16.37 2.22
C VAL A 19 -22.66 -14.96 1.65
N ALA A 20 -23.44 -14.06 2.27
CA ALA A 20 -23.44 -12.65 1.94
C ALA A 20 -21.99 -12.13 2.07
N ASN A 21 -21.52 -11.40 1.04
CA ASN A 21 -20.11 -11.09 0.81
C ASN A 21 -19.39 -10.53 2.07
N ALA A 22 -18.41 -11.28 2.61
CA ALA A 22 -17.63 -10.87 3.78
C ALA A 22 -16.73 -9.65 3.50
N TYR A 23 -16.29 -9.49 2.26
CA TYR A 23 -15.59 -8.30 1.75
C TYR A 23 -15.45 -8.39 0.23
N LYS A 24 -15.09 -7.28 -0.41
CA LYS A 24 -14.65 -7.24 -1.82
C LYS A 24 -13.19 -6.81 -1.88
N ILE A 25 -12.35 -7.59 -2.57
CA ILE A 25 -10.94 -7.23 -2.83
C ILE A 25 -10.76 -6.87 -4.30
N GLU A 26 -10.13 -5.72 -4.57
CA GLU A 26 -9.87 -5.22 -5.92
C GLU A 26 -8.45 -4.69 -6.05
N ALA A 27 -7.79 -5.01 -7.17
CA ALA A 27 -6.51 -4.41 -7.53
C ALA A 27 -6.72 -2.96 -7.95
N ARG A 28 -5.91 -2.05 -7.41
CA ARG A 28 -5.91 -0.63 -7.79
C ARG A 28 -4.62 -0.25 -8.50
N PHE A 29 -3.52 -0.85 -8.08
CA PHE A 29 -2.23 -0.79 -8.77
C PHE A 29 -1.66 -2.20 -8.79
N GLU A 30 -1.26 -2.69 -9.94
CA GLU A 30 -0.72 -4.05 -10.07
C GLU A 30 0.31 -4.11 -11.18
N THR A 31 1.49 -4.63 -10.84
CA THR A 31 2.56 -4.97 -11.78
C THR A 31 2.86 -6.46 -11.66
N GLN A 32 3.91 -6.95 -12.30
CA GLN A 32 4.30 -8.35 -12.19
C GLN A 32 4.67 -8.71 -10.74
N HIS A 33 5.47 -7.87 -10.09
CA HIS A 33 6.06 -8.17 -8.77
C HIS A 33 5.37 -7.45 -7.62
N TYR A 34 4.60 -6.40 -7.85
CA TYR A 34 3.98 -5.61 -6.80
C TYR A 34 2.46 -5.51 -6.97
N GLY A 35 1.74 -5.25 -5.89
CA GLY A 35 0.32 -4.93 -5.98
C GLY A 35 -0.23 -4.18 -4.77
N VAL A 36 -1.13 -3.23 -5.04
CA VAL A 36 -1.86 -2.46 -4.03
C VAL A 36 -3.36 -2.69 -4.27
N TYR A 37 -4.03 -3.22 -3.25
CA TYR A 37 -5.40 -3.68 -3.28
C TYR A 37 -6.26 -2.90 -2.30
N GLN A 38 -7.50 -2.64 -2.67
CA GLN A 38 -8.51 -2.17 -1.74
C GLN A 38 -9.38 -3.35 -1.31
N VAL A 39 -9.69 -3.41 -0.02
CA VAL A 39 -10.65 -4.35 0.55
C VAL A 39 -11.78 -3.55 1.16
N ILE A 40 -13.00 -3.71 0.65
CA ILE A 40 -14.18 -3.03 1.19
C ILE A 40 -14.98 -4.04 1.98
N LEU A 41 -15.16 -3.78 3.27
CA LEU A 41 -15.93 -4.65 4.17
C LEU A 41 -17.41 -4.65 3.84
N GLY A 42 -18.06 -5.80 4.02
CA GLY A 42 -19.50 -5.92 3.97
C GLY A 42 -20.19 -5.17 5.10
N LYS A 43 -21.49 -4.88 4.95
CA LYS A 43 -22.28 -4.21 5.99
C LYS A 43 -22.34 -5.11 7.24
N GLY A 44 -21.89 -4.59 8.38
CA GLY A 44 -21.89 -5.32 9.66
C GLY A 44 -20.70 -6.24 9.88
N GLU A 45 -19.75 -6.28 8.94
CA GLU A 45 -18.54 -7.10 9.05
C GLU A 45 -17.59 -6.53 10.10
N VAL A 46 -17.02 -7.43 10.91
CA VAL A 46 -16.08 -7.07 11.98
C VAL A 46 -14.67 -7.41 11.52
N TYR A 47 -13.80 -6.41 11.50
CA TYR A 47 -12.37 -6.56 11.15
C TYR A 47 -11.55 -7.24 12.26
N GLY A 48 -11.90 -8.49 12.56
CA GLY A 48 -11.26 -9.34 13.56
C GLY A 48 -10.12 -10.20 13.01
N ILE A 49 -9.45 -10.96 13.88
CA ILE A 49 -8.29 -11.80 13.56
C ILE A 49 -8.59 -12.80 12.43
N SER A 50 -9.75 -13.46 12.48
CA SER A 50 -10.15 -14.44 11.46
C SER A 50 -10.24 -13.81 10.07
N LEU A 51 -10.91 -12.66 9.95
CA LEU A 51 -11.04 -11.96 8.68
C LEU A 51 -9.69 -11.46 8.15
N LYS A 52 -8.82 -10.95 9.03
CA LYS A 52 -7.45 -10.57 8.67
C LYS A 52 -6.66 -11.73 8.07
N GLN A 53 -6.76 -12.92 8.65
CA GLN A 53 -6.07 -14.11 8.16
C GLN A 53 -6.60 -14.56 6.80
N ILE A 54 -7.92 -14.47 6.57
CA ILE A 54 -8.53 -14.80 5.26
C ILE A 54 -8.02 -13.82 4.20
N ILE A 55 -8.09 -12.51 4.47
CA ILE A 55 -7.59 -11.48 3.54
C ILE A 55 -6.08 -11.66 3.29
N ALA A 56 -5.28 -11.92 4.32
CA ALA A 56 -3.85 -12.16 4.19
C ALA A 56 -3.54 -13.39 3.33
N LYS A 57 -4.31 -14.47 3.50
CA LYS A 57 -4.17 -15.68 2.67
C LYS A 57 -4.49 -15.38 1.21
N ASP A 58 -5.56 -14.63 0.95
CA ASP A 58 -5.92 -14.20 -0.39
C ASP A 58 -4.81 -13.36 -1.03
N LEU A 59 -4.20 -12.43 -0.27
CA LEU A 59 -3.08 -11.63 -0.74
C LEU A 59 -1.85 -12.49 -1.06
N SER A 60 -1.44 -13.36 -0.13
CA SER A 60 -0.28 -14.24 -0.30
C SER A 60 -0.44 -15.16 -1.51
N SER A 61 -1.67 -15.58 -1.84
CA SER A 61 -1.95 -16.42 -3.00
C SER A 61 -1.60 -15.76 -4.35
N ARG A 62 -1.44 -14.42 -4.37
CA ARG A 62 -1.09 -13.63 -5.56
C ARG A 62 0.38 -13.72 -5.96
N LYS A 63 1.24 -14.30 -5.09
CA LYS A 63 2.66 -14.57 -5.36
C LYS A 63 3.46 -13.34 -5.83
N LYS A 64 3.15 -12.17 -5.27
CA LYS A 64 3.91 -10.92 -5.49
C LYS A 64 5.14 -10.88 -4.58
N PHE A 65 6.15 -10.09 -4.96
CA PHE A 65 7.26 -9.73 -4.07
C PHE A 65 6.74 -8.92 -2.87
N GLN A 66 5.83 -7.97 -3.13
CA GLN A 66 5.04 -7.36 -2.08
C GLN A 66 3.61 -7.09 -2.57
N ALA A 67 2.63 -7.42 -1.74
CA ALA A 67 1.24 -7.03 -1.94
C ALA A 67 0.71 -6.34 -0.68
N THR A 68 0.05 -5.20 -0.87
CA THR A 68 -0.56 -4.42 0.22
C THR A 68 -2.07 -4.34 0.01
N ALA A 69 -2.85 -4.61 1.05
CA ALA A 69 -4.29 -4.39 1.07
C ALA A 69 -4.67 -3.36 2.12
N ALA A 70 -5.26 -2.26 1.66
CA ALA A 70 -5.92 -1.30 2.53
C ALA A 70 -7.36 -1.75 2.76
N VAL A 71 -7.74 -1.94 4.03
CA VAL A 71 -9.07 -2.38 4.40
C VAL A 71 -9.92 -1.17 4.79
N TYR A 72 -11.06 -1.02 4.14
CA TYR A 72 -11.98 0.09 4.29
C TYR A 72 -13.30 -0.39 4.88
N PRO A 73 -13.94 0.42 5.74
CA PRO A 73 -15.26 0.10 6.26
C PRO A 73 -16.32 0.12 5.15
N TYR A 74 -17.47 -0.52 5.41
CA TYR A 74 -18.61 -0.48 4.51
C TYR A 74 -19.03 0.98 4.19
N GLY A 75 -19.26 1.26 2.90
CA GLY A 75 -19.68 2.59 2.43
C GLY A 75 -18.55 3.60 2.24
N SER A 76 -17.30 3.24 2.50
CA SER A 76 -16.13 4.07 2.22
C SER A 76 -15.95 4.31 0.72
N ALA A 77 -15.41 5.49 0.36
CA ALA A 77 -14.96 5.78 -1.01
C ALA A 77 -13.69 5.00 -1.41
N ALA A 78 -13.06 4.33 -0.45
CA ALA A 78 -11.84 3.56 -0.60
C ALA A 78 -10.74 4.39 -1.27
N MET A 79 -9.96 3.78 -2.19
CA MET A 79 -8.89 4.50 -2.89
C MET A 79 -9.38 5.50 -3.94
N ASN A 80 -10.70 5.66 -4.14
CA ASN A 80 -11.25 6.77 -4.93
C ASN A 80 -11.45 8.04 -4.08
N GLY A 81 -11.32 7.94 -2.75
CA GLY A 81 -11.40 9.05 -1.82
C GLY A 81 -10.12 9.89 -1.74
N THR A 82 -9.97 10.61 -0.63
CA THR A 82 -8.75 11.39 -0.35
C THR A 82 -7.74 10.57 0.45
N ILE A 83 -6.52 11.07 0.64
CA ILE A 83 -5.55 10.45 1.55
C ILE A 83 -6.04 10.38 3.01
N LYS A 84 -7.07 11.15 3.37
CA LYS A 84 -7.69 11.16 4.71
C LYS A 84 -8.79 10.11 4.86
N GLU A 85 -9.12 9.40 3.78
CA GLU A 85 -10.17 8.39 3.78
C GLU A 85 -9.88 7.34 4.87
N PRO A 86 -10.82 7.06 5.80
CA PRO A 86 -10.57 6.16 6.91
C PRO A 86 -10.36 4.71 6.47
N THR A 87 -9.30 4.10 6.99
CA THR A 87 -9.04 2.65 6.88
C THR A 87 -9.21 1.99 8.25
N VAL A 88 -9.59 0.71 8.25
CA VAL A 88 -9.64 -0.09 9.50
C VAL A 88 -8.29 -0.76 9.79
N GLY A 89 -7.48 -0.97 8.77
CA GLY A 89 -6.11 -1.45 8.84
C GLY A 89 -5.50 -1.67 7.46
N VAL A 90 -4.20 -2.00 7.45
CA VAL A 90 -3.45 -2.37 6.26
C VAL A 90 -2.82 -3.74 6.47
N ILE A 91 -2.87 -4.60 5.45
CA ILE A 91 -2.24 -5.92 5.45
C ILE A 91 -1.19 -5.94 4.35
N THR A 92 0.05 -6.27 4.70
CA THR A 92 1.15 -6.39 3.74
C THR A 92 1.66 -7.83 3.73
N THR A 93 1.91 -8.36 2.54
CA THR A 93 2.51 -9.68 2.35
C THR A 93 3.79 -9.53 1.53
N GLU A 94 4.90 -10.08 2.01
CA GLU A 94 6.24 -9.91 1.44
C GLU A 94 6.93 -11.24 1.17
N ASN A 95 7.57 -11.34 0.01
CA ASN A 95 8.33 -12.50 -0.45
C ASN A 95 9.57 -12.06 -1.26
N TYR A 96 10.41 -11.20 -0.67
CA TYR A 96 11.63 -10.71 -1.31
C TYR A 96 12.74 -11.76 -1.42
N ASP A 97 12.67 -12.82 -0.63
CA ASP A 97 13.63 -13.92 -0.66
C ASP A 97 13.23 -15.06 -1.62
N GLY A 98 12.05 -14.95 -2.26
CA GLY A 98 11.51 -15.98 -3.13
C GLY A 98 11.23 -17.30 -2.42
N SER A 99 11.10 -17.27 -1.09
CA SER A 99 10.83 -18.46 -0.29
C SER A 99 9.39 -18.95 -0.47
N ALA A 100 9.14 -20.19 -0.04
CA ALA A 100 7.80 -20.75 -0.01
C ALA A 100 6.90 -20.09 1.06
N SER A 101 7.50 -19.43 2.05
CA SER A 101 6.82 -18.78 3.17
C SER A 101 6.73 -17.28 2.96
N VAL A 102 5.51 -16.75 2.90
CA VAL A 102 5.28 -15.30 2.76
C VAL A 102 5.23 -14.66 4.15
N THR A 103 5.97 -13.56 4.34
CA THR A 103 5.88 -12.76 5.55
C THR A 103 4.59 -11.94 5.52
N VAL A 104 3.77 -12.01 6.57
CA VAL A 104 2.51 -11.26 6.68
C VAL A 104 2.63 -10.23 7.80
N ASN A 105 2.42 -8.96 7.46
CA ASN A 105 2.35 -7.85 8.41
C ASN A 105 0.91 -7.33 8.50
N LEU A 106 0.41 -7.19 9.73
CA LEU A 106 -0.91 -6.65 10.03
C LEU A 106 -0.75 -5.31 10.76
N ASN A 107 -1.10 -4.21 10.09
CA ASN A 107 -0.99 -2.87 10.64
C ASN A 107 -2.39 -2.28 10.94
N ASP A 108 -2.84 -2.46 12.17
CA ASP A 108 -4.09 -1.87 12.65
C ASP A 108 -3.95 -0.38 12.99
N LYS A 109 -2.73 0.16 13.03
CA LYS A 109 -2.48 1.59 13.36
C LYS A 109 -2.61 2.49 12.15
N ALA A 110 -2.47 1.95 10.93
CA ALA A 110 -2.80 2.66 9.70
C ALA A 110 -4.31 2.90 9.64
N LYS A 111 -4.75 4.11 10.02
CA LYS A 111 -6.16 4.50 10.11
C LYS A 111 -6.67 5.35 8.95
N ASN A 112 -5.83 5.62 7.96
CA ASN A 112 -6.17 6.42 6.81
C ASN A 112 -5.40 5.98 5.56
N SER A 113 -5.86 6.48 4.41
CA SER A 113 -5.28 6.17 3.11
C SER A 113 -3.85 6.70 2.89
N SER A 114 -3.30 7.52 3.78
CA SER A 114 -1.92 7.98 3.65
C SER A 114 -0.88 6.89 3.94
N TYR A 115 -1.31 5.69 4.35
CA TYR A 115 -0.46 4.51 4.52
C TYR A 115 -0.73 3.43 3.46
N VAL A 116 -1.22 3.82 2.28
CA VAL A 116 -1.65 2.88 1.25
C VAL A 116 -0.69 2.87 0.08
N GLY A 117 0.20 1.90 0.07
CA GLY A 117 1.19 1.70 -0.98
C GLY A 117 2.11 0.52 -0.72
N ILE A 118 3.16 0.42 -1.53
CA ILE A 118 4.26 -0.51 -1.32
C ILE A 118 5.20 0.08 -0.26
N TYR A 119 5.41 -0.66 0.81
CA TYR A 119 6.21 -0.29 1.96
C TYR A 119 7.68 -0.62 1.71
N LEU A 120 8.52 0.41 1.79
CA LEU A 120 9.97 0.30 1.66
C LEU A 120 10.63 1.36 2.53
N ASN A 121 11.77 1.05 3.14
CA ASN A 121 12.64 2.13 3.58
C ASN A 121 13.44 2.69 2.39
N PHE A 122 13.83 3.97 2.47
CA PHE A 122 14.52 4.63 1.36
C PHE A 122 15.85 3.94 0.99
N LYS A 123 16.55 3.34 1.97
CA LYS A 123 17.77 2.55 1.72
C LYS A 123 17.51 1.29 0.91
N GLN A 124 16.38 0.61 1.11
CA GLN A 124 15.95 -0.55 0.32
C GLN A 124 15.65 -0.13 -1.12
N LEU A 125 14.93 0.97 -1.32
CA LEU A 125 14.69 1.52 -2.65
C LEU A 125 16.02 1.81 -3.37
N SER A 126 16.97 2.47 -2.69
CA SER A 126 18.29 2.74 -3.24
C SER A 126 19.05 1.46 -3.61
N LYS A 127 18.96 0.40 -2.80
CA LYS A 127 19.60 -0.89 -3.10
C LYS A 127 18.96 -1.62 -4.29
N ILE A 128 17.64 -1.54 -4.41
CA ILE A 128 16.90 -2.13 -5.55
C ILE A 128 17.28 -1.39 -6.84
N ALA A 129 17.37 -0.06 -6.80
CA ALA A 129 17.76 0.76 -7.95
C ALA A 129 19.23 0.55 -8.36
N ASP A 130 20.14 0.35 -7.41
CA ASP A 130 21.57 0.11 -7.70
C ASP A 130 21.83 -1.28 -8.30
N ASN A 131 20.94 -2.24 -8.04
CA ASN A 131 21.09 -3.61 -8.53
C ASN A 131 20.64 -3.75 -9.99
N ARG A 132 21.60 -3.65 -10.91
CA ARG A 132 21.39 -3.74 -12.37
C ARG A 132 20.69 -5.01 -12.87
N THR A 133 20.74 -6.10 -12.10
CA THR A 133 20.07 -7.37 -12.43
C THR A 133 18.56 -7.30 -12.21
N VAL A 134 18.11 -6.28 -11.46
CA VAL A 134 16.78 -6.16 -10.88
C VAL A 134 16.07 -4.90 -11.41
N ASN A 135 16.54 -4.35 -12.53
CA ASN A 135 16.00 -3.12 -13.16
C ASN A 135 14.47 -3.16 -13.35
N SER A 136 13.87 -4.34 -13.59
CA SER A 136 12.42 -4.48 -13.69
C SER A 136 11.70 -4.12 -12.39
N LEU A 137 12.23 -4.51 -11.22
CA LEU A 137 11.59 -4.17 -9.94
C LEU A 137 11.65 -2.67 -9.66
N ALA A 138 12.80 -2.04 -9.90
CA ALA A 138 12.96 -0.59 -9.74
C ALA A 138 11.98 0.18 -10.63
N SER A 139 11.87 -0.23 -11.90
CA SER A 139 10.95 0.35 -12.87
C SER A 139 9.48 0.13 -12.49
N GLU A 140 9.14 -1.02 -11.90
CA GLU A 140 7.79 -1.30 -11.42
C GLU A 140 7.46 -0.50 -10.16
N LEU A 141 8.39 -0.34 -9.21
CA LEU A 141 8.19 0.49 -8.02
C LEU A 141 7.89 1.94 -8.37
N ALA A 142 8.54 2.47 -9.41
CA ALA A 142 8.30 3.81 -9.92
C ALA A 142 6.90 4.02 -10.54
N GLN A 143 6.10 2.94 -10.68
CA GLN A 143 4.71 2.97 -11.16
C GLN A 143 3.71 2.71 -10.02
N MET A 144 4.18 2.49 -8.78
CA MET A 144 3.36 2.15 -7.65
C MET A 144 3.24 3.30 -6.66
N PRO A 145 2.12 3.43 -5.92
CA PRO A 145 2.10 4.18 -4.68
C PRO A 145 3.15 3.61 -3.72
N LEU A 146 4.02 4.45 -3.18
CA LEU A 146 5.10 4.05 -2.27
C LEU A 146 4.88 4.67 -0.89
N VAL A 147 4.85 3.85 0.15
CA VAL A 147 4.96 4.30 1.53
C VAL A 147 6.43 4.17 1.91
N LEU A 148 7.15 5.29 1.83
CA LEU A 148 8.59 5.33 2.04
C LEU A 148 8.92 5.79 3.46
N GLU A 149 9.73 5.00 4.15
CA GLU A 149 10.23 5.33 5.48
C GLU A 149 11.67 5.85 5.43
N GLY A 150 11.95 6.87 6.25
CA GLY A 150 13.30 7.41 6.44
C GLY A 150 13.90 8.01 5.18
N VAL A 151 13.10 8.74 4.40
CA VAL A 151 13.57 9.49 3.24
C VAL A 151 14.39 10.68 3.73
N PRO A 152 15.71 10.77 3.44
CA PRO A 152 16.50 11.93 3.80
C PRO A 152 16.05 13.12 2.96
N VAL A 153 15.81 14.26 3.58
CA VAL A 153 15.60 15.50 2.84
C VAL A 153 16.98 16.07 2.55
N ASP A 154 17.34 16.25 1.28
CA ASP A 154 18.59 16.90 0.89
C ASP A 154 18.36 18.35 0.47
N VAL A 155 17.25 18.60 -0.23
CA VAL A 155 16.87 19.93 -0.68
C VAL A 155 15.40 20.17 -0.37
N VAL A 156 15.11 21.35 0.18
CA VAL A 156 13.76 21.90 0.27
C VAL A 156 13.66 23.05 -0.71
N SER A 157 12.75 22.94 -1.68
CA SER A 157 12.61 23.93 -2.75
C SER A 157 11.15 24.29 -3.00
N ARG A 158 10.95 25.28 -3.86
CA ARG A 158 9.62 25.64 -4.36
C ARG A 158 9.62 25.81 -5.86
N ASP A 159 8.52 25.43 -6.48
CA ASP A 159 8.27 25.79 -7.88
C ASP A 159 7.87 27.27 -8.02
N PHE A 160 7.70 27.71 -9.27
CA PHE A 160 7.25 29.06 -9.61
C PHE A 160 5.83 29.39 -9.11
N ARG A 161 5.05 28.39 -8.70
CA ARG A 161 3.69 28.54 -8.13
C ARG A 161 3.72 28.53 -6.60
N GLY A 162 4.90 28.37 -5.99
CA GLY A 162 5.10 28.30 -4.55
C GLY A 162 4.81 26.94 -3.90
N ASN A 163 4.59 25.89 -4.71
CA ASN A 163 4.40 24.52 -4.22
C ASN A 163 5.70 24.02 -3.59
N LEU A 164 5.61 23.30 -2.48
CA LEU A 164 6.75 22.84 -1.70
C LEU A 164 7.25 21.50 -2.22
N TYR A 165 8.57 21.39 -2.42
CA TYR A 165 9.22 20.16 -2.86
C TYR A 165 10.28 19.72 -1.86
N TYR A 166 10.32 18.42 -1.59
CA TYR A 166 11.45 17.76 -0.94
C TYR A 166 12.16 16.89 -1.95
N THR A 167 13.47 17.04 -2.05
CA THR A 167 14.30 16.19 -2.89
C THR A 167 15.21 15.35 -2.01
N ALA A 168 15.26 14.06 -2.30
CA ALA A 168 16.20 13.10 -1.73
C ALA A 168 17.06 12.51 -2.87
N ALA A 169 18.36 12.39 -2.66
CA ALA A 169 19.30 11.96 -3.68
C ALA A 169 20.37 11.02 -3.10
N THR A 170 20.56 9.90 -3.81
CA THR A 170 21.71 9.01 -3.65
C THR A 170 22.36 8.83 -5.02
N GLY A 171 23.49 8.11 -5.07
CA GLY A 171 24.09 7.73 -6.35
C GLY A 171 23.19 6.85 -7.23
N ALA A 172 22.15 6.23 -6.66
CA ALA A 172 21.27 5.29 -7.36
C ALA A 172 19.83 5.79 -7.53
N VAL A 173 19.36 6.72 -6.69
CA VAL A 173 17.97 7.21 -6.69
C VAL A 173 17.94 8.71 -6.52
N ILE A 174 17.10 9.38 -7.32
CA ILE A 174 16.68 10.75 -7.07
C ILE A 174 15.17 10.72 -6.92
N LEU A 175 14.68 11.12 -5.75
CA LEU A 175 13.27 11.24 -5.42
C LEU A 175 12.91 12.71 -5.26
N ASP A 176 12.11 13.25 -6.16
CA ASP A 176 11.57 14.60 -6.08
C ASP A 176 10.08 14.55 -5.70
N PHE A 177 9.73 15.11 -4.56
CA PHE A 177 8.43 14.93 -3.95
C PHE A 177 7.74 16.27 -3.74
N ASN A 178 6.65 16.49 -4.49
CA ASN A 178 5.75 17.60 -4.26
C ASN A 178 4.86 17.31 -3.05
N VAL A 179 5.02 18.12 -2.01
CA VAL A 179 4.29 18.02 -0.75
C VAL A 179 2.90 18.63 -0.94
N ILE A 180 1.91 17.82 -1.33
CA ILE A 180 0.54 18.29 -1.54
C ILE A 180 -0.21 18.44 -0.21
N ASP A 181 -0.06 17.47 0.68
CA ASP A 181 -0.88 17.38 1.89
C ASP A 181 -0.09 16.76 3.06
N SER A 182 -0.64 16.91 4.25
CA SER A 182 -0.27 16.11 5.42
C SER A 182 -1.50 15.96 6.30
N LEU A 183 -1.64 14.79 6.90
CA LEU A 183 -2.68 14.57 7.89
C LEU A 183 -2.33 15.18 9.25
N TYR A 184 -1.04 15.37 9.52
CA TYR A 184 -0.54 15.62 10.87
C TYR A 184 0.20 16.96 11.00
N TYR A 185 0.61 17.56 9.89
CA TYR A 185 1.41 18.79 9.90
C TYR A 185 0.71 19.90 9.13
N ASP A 186 0.74 21.10 9.68
CA ASP A 186 0.34 22.30 8.95
C ASP A 186 1.41 22.73 7.94
N LYS A 187 1.03 23.65 7.06
CA LYS A 187 1.91 24.19 6.03
C LYS A 187 3.20 24.77 6.63
N LYS A 188 3.12 25.48 7.76
CA LYS A 188 4.28 26.11 8.41
C LYS A 188 5.28 25.07 8.89
N LYS A 189 4.81 23.94 9.43
CA LYS A 189 5.65 22.85 9.91
C LYS A 189 6.32 22.13 8.75
N LEU A 190 5.60 21.87 7.65
CA LEU A 190 6.17 21.30 6.43
C LEU A 190 7.28 22.22 5.88
N GLU A 191 7.03 23.52 5.79
CA GLU A 191 8.02 24.49 5.31
C GLU A 191 9.25 24.66 6.21
N SER A 192 9.18 24.20 7.46
CA SER A 192 10.30 24.24 8.41
C SER A 192 11.25 23.04 8.34
N VAL A 193 10.93 22.04 7.52
CA VAL A 193 11.80 20.88 7.30
C VAL A 193 13.12 21.33 6.68
N THR A 194 14.24 20.71 7.09
CA THR A 194 15.58 21.02 6.58
C THR A 194 16.30 19.74 6.16
N ASP A 195 17.53 19.90 5.66
CA ASP A 195 18.45 18.84 5.26
C ASP A 195 18.92 17.90 6.40
N LYS A 196 18.56 18.20 7.64
CA LYS A 196 18.84 17.39 8.84
C LYS A 196 17.65 16.52 9.24
N CYS A 197 16.63 16.48 8.39
CA CYS A 197 15.41 15.74 8.64
C CYS A 197 15.31 14.52 7.73
N THR A 198 14.73 13.47 8.28
CA THR A 198 14.16 12.37 7.52
C THR A 198 12.64 12.46 7.60
N VAL A 199 11.97 12.03 6.54
CA VAL A 199 10.51 12.03 6.46
C VAL A 199 9.99 10.65 6.08
N ASN A 200 8.82 10.30 6.61
CA ASN A 200 8.03 9.19 6.11
C ASN A 200 6.94 9.76 5.22
N ILE A 201 6.77 9.21 4.03
CA ILE A 201 5.84 9.76 3.03
C ILE A 201 4.99 8.67 2.39
N LEU A 202 3.81 9.05 1.94
CA LEU A 202 3.17 8.41 0.79
C LEU A 202 3.57 9.21 -0.45
N SER A 203 4.25 8.56 -1.38
CA SER A 203 4.53 9.09 -2.70
C SER A 203 3.64 8.40 -3.73
N LEU A 204 3.01 9.18 -4.60
CA LEU A 204 2.32 8.76 -5.81
C LEU A 204 3.19 9.21 -6.98
N PRO A 205 4.06 8.33 -7.51
CA PRO A 205 4.89 8.65 -8.66
C PRO A 205 4.05 9.10 -9.85
N ASP A 206 4.45 10.18 -10.48
CA ASP A 206 3.82 10.71 -11.70
C ASP A 206 4.76 10.69 -12.90
N ARG A 207 6.06 10.82 -12.66
CA ARG A 207 7.12 10.80 -13.67
C ARG A 207 8.29 10.01 -13.13
N HIS A 208 8.91 9.21 -13.99
CA HIS A 208 10.11 8.47 -13.63
C HIS A 208 11.00 8.24 -14.84
N THR A 209 12.28 7.96 -14.58
CA THR A 209 13.21 7.43 -15.59
C THR A 209 13.75 6.10 -15.10
N ASN A 210 13.83 5.11 -15.98
CA ASN A 210 14.35 3.77 -15.65
C ASN A 210 15.88 3.70 -15.78
N GLU A 211 16.53 4.84 -16.01
CA GLU A 211 17.98 4.96 -16.11
C GLU A 211 18.60 5.10 -14.71
N SER A 212 19.92 4.94 -14.61
CA SER A 212 20.64 5.19 -13.36
C SER A 212 21.19 6.63 -13.37
N PRO A 213 20.92 7.45 -12.34
CA PRO A 213 20.10 7.14 -11.16
C PRO A 213 18.60 7.05 -11.49
N LEU A 214 17.89 6.14 -10.81
CA LEU A 214 16.45 6.01 -10.89
C LEU A 214 15.82 7.32 -10.43
N TYR A 215 15.24 8.06 -11.36
CA TYR A 215 14.51 9.27 -11.04
C TYR A 215 13.05 8.92 -10.79
N ILE A 216 12.52 9.37 -9.65
CA ILE A 216 11.10 9.32 -9.32
C ILE A 216 10.68 10.73 -8.94
N ALA A 217 9.78 11.33 -9.70
CA ALA A 217 9.02 12.47 -9.23
C ALA A 217 7.62 12.00 -8.85
N GLY A 218 7.10 12.56 -7.76
CA GLY A 218 5.81 12.17 -7.26
C GLY A 218 5.14 13.27 -6.46
N HIS A 219 3.85 13.07 -6.27
CA HIS A 219 3.02 13.88 -5.40
C HIS A 219 2.64 13.06 -4.19
N GLY A 220 2.45 13.69 -3.04
CA GLY A 220 1.78 12.97 -1.96
C GLY A 220 1.83 13.63 -0.61
N ALA A 221 1.87 12.77 0.42
CA ALA A 221 1.63 13.17 1.79
C ALA A 221 2.81 12.89 2.70
N VAL A 222 3.10 13.82 3.61
CA VAL A 222 4.07 13.60 4.69
C VAL A 222 3.35 12.99 5.89
N ASN A 223 3.75 11.78 6.24
CA ASN A 223 3.22 11.03 7.38
C ASN A 223 3.99 11.36 8.65
N ASP A 224 5.33 11.40 8.60
CA ASP A 224 6.18 11.71 9.77
C ASP A 224 7.36 12.60 9.39
N ILE A 225 7.82 13.41 10.34
CA ILE A 225 9.03 14.23 10.25
C ILE A 225 9.91 13.92 11.46
N ILE A 226 11.11 13.44 11.21
CA ILE A 226 12.12 13.12 12.23
C ILE A 226 13.36 13.94 11.91
N CYS A 227 13.58 15.01 12.67
CA CYS A 227 14.78 15.82 12.54
C CYS A 227 15.74 15.49 13.68
N ASP A 228 16.99 15.21 13.33
CA ASP A 228 18.05 15.11 14.35
C ASP A 228 18.14 16.46 15.07
N ARG A 229 18.13 16.40 16.41
CA ARG A 229 18.24 17.61 17.26
C ARG A 229 19.65 18.19 17.19
#